data_AF-A0ABD3F335-F1
#
_entry.id   AF-A0ABD3F335-F1
#
_cell.length_a   1.000
_cell.length_b   1.000
_cell.length_c   1.000
_cell.angle_alpha   90.00
_cell.angle_beta   90.00
_cell.angle_gamma   90.00
#
_symmetry.space_group_name_H-M   'P 1'
#
loop_
_entity.id
_entity.type
_entity.pdbx_description
1 polymer ?
#
loop_
_entity_poly.entity_id
_entity_poly.type
_entity_poly.pdbx_seq_one_letter_code
_entity_poly.pdbx_strand_id
1 'polypeptide(L)'
;MHLAIANAFELGYRRIEWRCDSCNLSSRGAATRFGFTYEGLFRQAFVYRGRNRDSTWFSIIDSDWESGIKDTFERWLVNSNFNDEGKQKLRLSELTAPVVHAKP
;
A
#
# COMPACT_ATOMS: atom_id res chain seq x y z
N MET A 1 1.64 -0.82 9.04
CA MET A 1 1.26 -1.60 7.83
C MET A 1 1.89 -2.98 7.81
N HIS A 2 3.22 -3.12 7.85
CA HIS A 2 3.89 -4.45 7.83
C HIS A 2 3.20 -5.53 8.69
N LEU A 3 3.04 -5.28 10.00
CA LEU A 3 2.44 -6.25 10.92
C LEU A 3 1.02 -6.69 10.51
N ALA A 4 0.18 -5.75 10.07
CA ALA A 4 -1.19 -6.06 9.67
C ALA A 4 -1.23 -6.89 8.37
N ILE A 5 -0.35 -6.57 7.42
CA ILE A 5 -0.25 -7.27 6.14
C ILE A 5 0.29 -8.69 6.36
N ALA A 6 1.40 -8.82 7.10
CA ALA A 6 2.01 -10.09 7.44
C ALA A 6 1.03 -11.02 8.15
N ASN A 7 0.33 -10.53 9.18
CA ASN A 7 -0.65 -11.31 9.92
C ASN A 7 -1.83 -11.77 9.04
N ALA A 8 -2.32 -10.93 8.13
CA ALA A 8 -3.40 -11.34 7.23
C ALA A 8 -2.98 -12.50 6.32
N PHE A 9 -1.77 -12.47 5.76
CA PHE A 9 -1.26 -13.56 4.94
C PHE A 9 -0.93 -14.81 5.77
N GLU A 10 -0.42 -14.65 6.99
CA GLU A 10 -0.22 -15.77 7.93
C GLU A 10 -1.55 -16.48 8.30
N LEU A 11 -2.64 -15.71 8.39
CA LEU A 11 -3.99 -16.25 8.58
C LEU A 11 -4.58 -16.91 7.30
N GLY A 12 -3.84 -16.97 6.20
CA GLY A 12 -4.26 -17.63 4.96
C GLY A 12 -5.17 -16.78 4.07
N TYR A 13 -5.28 -15.47 4.30
CA TYR A 13 -5.95 -14.59 3.34
C TYR A 13 -5.13 -14.50 2.07
N ARG A 14 -5.81 -14.39 0.92
CA ARG A 14 -5.16 -14.31 -0.40
C ARG A 14 -5.05 -12.90 -0.95
N ARG A 15 -5.68 -11.94 -0.28
CA ARG A 15 -5.85 -10.57 -0.76
C ARG A 15 -6.10 -9.64 0.41
N ILE A 16 -5.44 -8.49 0.37
CA ILE A 16 -5.71 -7.36 1.24
C ILE A 16 -6.08 -6.17 0.36
N GLU A 17 -7.16 -5.50 0.71
CA GLU A 17 -7.70 -4.39 -0.07
C GLU A 17 -7.50 -3.06 0.66
N TRP A 18 -7.13 -2.05 -0.12
CA TRP A 18 -7.20 -0.65 0.30
C TRP A 18 -8.21 0.06 -0.57
N ARG A 19 -9.22 0.68 0.06
CA ARG A 19 -10.20 1.51 -0.63
C ARG A 19 -10.20 2.91 -0.04
N CYS A 20 -10.06 3.92 -0.90
CA CYS A 20 -10.16 5.30 -0.49
C CYS A 20 -11.02 6.13 -1.43
N ASP A 21 -11.36 7.34 -0.98
CA ASP A 21 -11.99 8.35 -1.83
C ASP A 21 -11.00 8.78 -2.92
N SER A 22 -11.44 8.87 -4.17
CA SER A 22 -10.57 9.22 -5.31
C SER A 22 -9.94 10.62 -5.18
N CYS A 23 -10.61 11.53 -4.48
CA CYS A 23 -10.11 12.87 -4.17
C CYS A 23 -9.09 12.87 -3.02
N ASN A 24 -8.94 11.77 -2.27
CA ASN A 24 -7.97 11.67 -1.18
C ASN A 24 -6.59 11.24 -1.71
N LEU A 25 -5.87 12.19 -2.28
CA LEU A 25 -4.53 11.99 -2.87
C LEU A 25 -3.53 11.43 -1.85
N SER A 26 -3.58 11.89 -0.59
CA SER A 26 -2.69 11.39 0.46
C SER A 26 -2.91 9.92 0.76
N SER A 27 -4.16 9.47 0.81
CA SER A 27 -4.48 8.04 1.02
C SER A 27 -4.09 7.19 -0.19
N ARG A 28 -4.28 7.70 -1.41
CA ARG A 28 -3.82 7.04 -2.65
C ARG A 28 -2.30 6.89 -2.68
N GLY A 29 -1.58 7.95 -2.32
CA GLY A 29 -0.12 7.94 -2.21
C GLY A 29 0.39 7.00 -1.11
N ALA A 30 -0.34 6.88 0.00
CA ALA A 30 -0.01 5.91 1.05
C ALA A 30 -0.18 4.46 0.55
N ALA A 31 -1.28 4.14 -0.14
CA ALA A 31 -1.51 2.81 -0.72
C ALA A 31 -0.35 2.38 -1.63
N THR A 32 0.02 3.22 -2.60
CA THR A 32 1.13 2.93 -3.51
C THR A 32 2.47 2.85 -2.79
N ARG A 33 2.75 3.76 -1.84
CA ARG A 33 3.97 3.70 -1.00
C ARG A 33 4.09 2.37 -0.27
N PHE A 34 2.98 1.81 0.21
CA PHE A 34 2.95 0.54 0.93
C PHE A 34 2.97 -0.70 0.05
N GLY A 35 3.05 -0.55 -1.28
CA GLY A 35 3.12 -1.69 -2.21
C GLY A 35 1.76 -2.14 -2.75
N PHE A 36 0.67 -1.41 -2.47
CA PHE A 36 -0.63 -1.75 -3.06
C PHE A 36 -0.67 -1.35 -4.54
N THR A 37 -1.12 -2.29 -5.38
CA THR A 37 -1.34 -2.11 -6.82
C THR A 37 -2.73 -1.53 -7.06
N TYR A 38 -2.82 -0.48 -7.88
CA TYR A 38 -4.11 0.09 -8.28
C TYR A 38 -4.88 -0.86 -9.22
N GLU A 39 -6.17 -1.05 -8.95
CA GLU A 39 -7.01 -1.96 -9.74
C GLU A 39 -8.22 -1.30 -10.39
N GLY A 40 -8.65 -0.13 -9.93
CA GLY A 40 -9.76 0.55 -10.58
C GLY A 40 -10.45 1.63 -9.77
N LEU A 41 -11.35 2.33 -10.45
CA LEU A 41 -12.19 3.39 -9.90
C LEU A 41 -13.65 3.00 -10.05
N PHE A 42 -14.37 2.90 -8.94
CA PHE A 42 -15.82 2.81 -8.95
C PHE A 42 -16.41 4.21 -8.91
N ARG A 43 -16.97 4.63 -10.05
CA ARG A 43 -17.65 5.93 -10.19
C ARG A 43 -18.96 5.91 -9.41
N GLN A 44 -19.23 6.99 -8.69
CA GLN A 44 -20.41 7.17 -7.85
C GLN A 44 -20.68 6.01 -6.87
N ALA A 45 -19.62 5.44 -6.32
CA ALA A 45 -19.72 4.31 -5.41
C ALA A 45 -20.53 4.63 -4.15
N PHE A 46 -20.45 5.88 -3.65
CA PHE A 46 -21.17 6.33 -2.47
C PHE A 46 -21.56 7.80 -2.56
N VAL A 47 -22.60 8.17 -1.80
CA VAL A 47 -22.83 9.56 -1.37
C VAL A 47 -22.36 9.69 0.07
N TYR A 48 -21.41 10.59 0.32
CA TYR A 48 -20.84 10.80 1.65
C TYR A 48 -20.73 12.27 1.94
N ARG A 49 -21.25 12.71 3.10
CA ARG A 49 -21.28 14.12 3.52
C ARG A 49 -21.84 15.06 2.43
N GLY A 50 -22.95 14.65 1.82
CA GLY A 50 -23.66 15.48 0.82
C GLY A 50 -22.96 15.60 -0.54
N ARG A 51 -21.92 14.82 -0.83
CA ARG A 51 -21.26 14.81 -2.14
C ARG A 51 -21.10 13.41 -2.72
N ASN A 52 -20.90 13.36 -4.03
CA ASN A 52 -20.44 12.16 -4.71
C ASN A 52 -19.06 11.71 -4.18
N ARG A 53 -18.88 10.39 -4.07
CA ARG A 53 -17.60 9.76 -3.79
C ARG A 53 -17.37 8.62 -4.78
N ASP A 54 -16.40 8.82 -5.66
CA ASP A 54 -15.80 7.72 -6.38
C ASP A 54 -14.82 6.99 -5.45
N SER A 55 -14.72 5.67 -5.60
CA SER A 55 -13.85 4.83 -4.78
C SER A 55 -12.70 4.27 -5.61
N THR A 56 -11.48 4.64 -5.25
CA THR A 56 -10.26 4.07 -5.81
C THR A 56 -9.92 2.80 -5.04
N TRP A 57 -9.67 1.72 -5.76
CA TRP A 57 -9.36 0.39 -5.22
C TRP A 57 -7.92 0.00 -5.50
N PHE A 58 -7.30 -0.61 -4.49
CA PHE A 58 -5.98 -1.19 -4.57
C PHE A 58 -5.91 -2.49 -3.80
N SER A 59 -4.86 -3.27 -4.06
CA SER A 59 -4.60 -4.49 -3.32
C SER A 59 -3.15 -4.94 -3.30
N ILE A 60 -2.90 -5.85 -2.37
CA ILE A 60 -1.76 -6.76 -2.35
C ILE A 60 -2.35 -8.17 -2.34
N ILE A 61 -1.91 -9.04 -3.25
CA ILE A 61 -2.25 -10.47 -3.19
C ILE A 61 -1.10 -11.28 -2.56
N ASP A 62 -1.40 -12.53 -2.19
CA ASP A 62 -0.44 -13.47 -1.60
C ASP A 62 0.88 -13.55 -2.39
N SER A 63 0.82 -13.63 -3.71
CA SER A 63 2.02 -13.66 -4.56
C SER A 63 2.81 -12.36 -4.56
N ASP A 64 2.17 -11.19 -4.44
CA ASP A 64 2.89 -9.90 -4.36
C ASP A 64 3.66 -9.80 -3.03
N TRP A 65 3.05 -10.32 -1.95
CA TRP A 65 3.65 -10.36 -0.63
C TRP A 65 4.92 -11.21 -0.61
N GLU A 66 4.83 -12.45 -1.11
CA GLU A 66 5.95 -13.41 -1.14
C GLU A 66 7.02 -13.05 -2.18
N SER A 67 6.66 -12.35 -3.27
CA SER A 67 7.61 -12.01 -4.34
C SER A 67 8.49 -10.79 -4.05
N GLY A 68 8.21 -10.01 -3.00
CA GLY A 68 9.14 -8.97 -2.57
C GLY A 68 8.58 -7.82 -1.74
N ILE A 69 7.26 -7.72 -1.52
CA ILE A 69 6.74 -6.68 -0.63
C ILE A 69 7.20 -6.92 0.82
N LYS A 70 7.21 -8.18 1.27
CA LYS A 70 7.73 -8.54 2.61
C LYS A 70 9.17 -8.07 2.79
N ASP A 71 10.07 -8.50 1.91
CA ASP A 71 11.49 -8.15 1.94
C ASP A 71 11.72 -6.63 1.88
N THR A 72 10.89 -5.93 1.10
CA THR A 72 10.91 -4.47 1.01
C THR A 72 10.63 -3.81 2.35
N PHE A 73 9.59 -4.26 3.07
CA PHE A 73 9.28 -3.72 4.40
C PHE A 73 10.39 -4.06 5.39
N GLU A 74 10.87 -5.30 5.42
CA GLU A 74 11.94 -5.73 6.31
C GLU A 74 13.21 -4.91 6.08
N ARG A 75 13.62 -4.74 4.81
CA ARG A 75 14.76 -3.90 4.42
C ARG A 75 14.58 -2.44 4.80
N TRP A 76 13.37 -1.89 4.70
CA TRP A 76 13.11 -0.51 5.09
C TRP A 76 13.14 -0.31 6.61
N LEU A 77 12.68 -1.32 7.38
CA LEU A 77 12.56 -1.28 8.84
C LEU A 77 13.87 -1.55 9.57
N VAL A 78 14.91 -2.06 8.91
CA VAL A 78 16.21 -2.31 9.56
C VAL A 78 16.77 -1.02 10.17
N ASN A 79 17.33 -1.09 11.38
CA ASN A 79 17.88 0.08 12.07
C ASN A 79 18.94 0.82 11.24
N SER A 80 19.75 0.09 10.46
CA SER A 80 20.79 0.68 9.61
C SER A 80 20.24 1.56 8.47
N ASN A 81 18.95 1.45 8.15
CA ASN A 81 18.26 2.33 7.21
C ASN A 81 17.95 3.71 7.80
N PHE A 82 18.15 3.93 9.10
CA PHE A 82 17.95 5.22 9.74
C PHE A 82 19.30 5.81 10.18
N ASN A 83 19.44 7.14 10.09
CA ASN A 83 20.60 7.84 10.65
C ASN A 83 20.36 8.22 12.12
N ASP A 84 21.34 8.83 12.76
CA ASP A 84 21.28 9.21 14.18
C ASP A 84 20.18 10.25 14.49
N GLU A 85 19.67 10.94 13.47
CA GLU A 85 18.53 11.87 13.55
C GLU A 85 17.17 11.18 13.30
N GLY A 86 17.15 9.86 13.08
CA GLY A 86 15.95 9.09 12.75
C GLY A 86 15.44 9.29 11.32
N LYS A 87 16.22 9.91 10.43
CA LYS A 87 15.86 10.06 9.01
C LYS A 87 16.19 8.78 8.24
N GLN A 88 15.24 8.32 7.43
CA GLN A 88 15.43 7.19 6.52
C GLN A 88 16.48 7.51 5.45
N LYS A 89 17.33 6.52 5.13
CA LYS A 89 18.33 6.55 4.06
C LYS A 89 17.74 6.06 2.73
N LEU A 90 16.96 4.98 2.78
CA LEU A 90 16.16 4.45 1.67
C LEU A 90 14.68 4.74 1.91
N ARG A 91 13.97 5.18 0.87
CA ARG A 91 12.52 5.41 0.97
C ARG A 91 11.77 4.12 0.70
N LEU A 92 10.73 3.85 1.49
CA LEU A 92 9.87 2.69 1.26
C LEU A 92 9.28 2.68 -0.17
N SER A 93 8.90 3.86 -0.68
CA SER A 93 8.36 4.00 -2.04
C SER A 93 9.34 3.64 -3.15
N GLU A 94 10.65 3.79 -2.91
CA GLU A 94 11.68 3.38 -3.88
C GLU A 94 11.84 1.86 -3.89
N LEU A 95 11.74 1.25 -2.70
CA LEU A 95 11.83 -0.19 -2.55
C LEU A 95 10.56 -0.91 -3.04
N THR A 96 9.37 -0.32 -2.87
CA THR A 96 8.11 -0.91 -3.36
C THR A 96 7.85 -0.64 -4.84
N ALA A 97 8.48 0.37 -5.45
CA ALA A 97 8.22 0.71 -6.85
C ALA A 97 8.41 -0.45 -7.86
N PRO A 98 9.41 -1.34 -7.72
CA PRO A 98 9.59 -2.48 -8.63
C PRO A 98 8.54 -3.59 -8.49
N VAL A 99 7.82 -3.66 -7.37
CA VAL A 99 6.82 -4.71 -7.09
C VAL A 99 5.38 -4.23 -7.24
N VAL A 100 5.16 -2.93 -7.44
CA VAL A 100 3.83 -2.36 -7.70
C VAL A 100 3.55 -2.41 -9.21
N HIS A 101 2.48 -3.11 -9.59
CA HIS A 101 2.16 -3.37 -11.01
C HIS A 101 1.40 -2.22 -11.68
N ALA A 102 0.77 -1.33 -10.91
CA ALA A 102 0.02 -0.17 -11.43
C ALA A 102 -0.13 0.94 -10.38
N LYS A 103 -0.09 2.20 -10.85
CA LYS A 103 -0.28 3.41 -10.02
C LYS A 103 -1.50 4.22 -10.51
N PRO A 104 -2.31 4.80 -9.60
CA PRO A 104 -3.55 5.49 -9.88
C PRO A 104 -3.36 6.95 -10.34
#